data_AF-A0A133U9C1-F1
#
_entry.id   AF-A0A133U9C1-F1
#
_cell.length_a   1.000
_cell.length_b   1.000
_cell.length_c   1.000
_cell.angle_alpha   90.00
_cell.angle_beta   90.00
_cell.angle_gamma   90.00
#
_symmetry.space_group_name_H-M   'P 1'
#
loop_
_entity.id
_entity.type
_entity.pdbx_description
1 polymer ?
#
loop_
_entity_poly.entity_id
_entity_poly.type
_entity_poly.pdbx_seq_one_letter_code
_entity_poly.pdbx_strand_id
1 'polypeptide(L)'
;MIVKNLEKFKQSSPDSCRAIFYSPPTKIGTVLSLTRDSVEEELYDEFDAVRRDLFDFATQRFGGELPDAEEEFDERRRPRKTHAAFMDWFTLDRESSRGETPLEAYLRERADDVPSEVLDWVKQWGETSDRLYSVREVDAGAGELSLADPIAGRFQEAVDYSGATKLEPGLMVVTRLFPWPDAPHLSGDLEVFSVGLVPVSARDLLEE
;
A
#
# COMPACT_ATOMS: atom_id res chain seq x y z
N MET A 1 -28.57 -57.55 -26.46
CA MET A 1 -28.83 -58.33 -25.24
C MET A 1 -29.38 -57.36 -24.18
N ILE A 2 -30.70 -57.43 -23.95
CA ILE A 2 -31.47 -57.25 -22.68
C ILE A 2 -31.18 -55.99 -21.83
N VAL A 3 -32.00 -54.92 -21.87
CA VAL A 3 -33.26 -54.59 -21.13
C VAL A 3 -33.06 -54.00 -19.71
N LYS A 4 -33.76 -52.87 -19.50
CA LYS A 4 -34.05 -51.98 -18.35
C LYS A 4 -34.22 -52.60 -16.94
N ASN A 5 -33.97 -51.79 -15.89
CA ASN A 5 -34.87 -51.38 -14.76
C ASN A 5 -33.99 -50.82 -13.60
N LEU A 6 -34.12 -49.59 -13.06
CA LEU A 6 -35.17 -48.88 -12.30
C LEU A 6 -35.53 -49.44 -10.90
N GLU A 7 -35.29 -48.58 -9.89
CA GLU A 7 -35.99 -48.38 -8.59
C GLU A 7 -35.33 -48.77 -7.24
N LYS A 8 -34.98 -47.70 -6.49
CA LYS A 8 -35.34 -47.31 -5.09
C LYS A 8 -35.30 -48.34 -3.94
N PHE A 9 -34.65 -47.94 -2.83
CA PHE A 9 -35.15 -48.04 -1.43
C PHE A 9 -34.26 -47.11 -0.55
N LYS A 10 -34.72 -45.92 -0.12
CA LYS A 10 -35.47 -45.53 1.11
C LYS A 10 -34.60 -45.23 2.35
N GLN A 11 -34.87 -44.06 2.93
CA GLN A 11 -34.36 -43.48 4.18
C GLN A 11 -34.85 -44.21 5.45
N SER A 12 -34.03 -44.18 6.51
CA SER A 12 -34.45 -44.18 7.92
C SER A 12 -33.38 -43.51 8.80
N SER A 13 -33.78 -42.50 9.58
CA SER A 13 -33.06 -41.82 10.69
C SER A 13 -33.60 -42.37 12.05
N PRO A 14 -33.26 -41.87 13.26
CA PRO A 14 -32.04 -41.24 13.84
C PRO A 14 -31.65 -41.88 15.24
N ASP A 15 -30.75 -41.22 15.98
CA ASP A 15 -30.51 -41.26 17.45
C ASP A 15 -29.69 -42.39 18.12
N SER A 16 -28.47 -42.04 18.57
CA SER A 16 -27.96 -42.46 19.89
C SER A 16 -26.77 -41.59 20.34
N CYS A 17 -26.99 -40.81 21.40
CA CYS A 17 -26.00 -40.07 22.17
C CYS A 17 -25.08 -41.02 22.97
N ARG A 18 -23.77 -40.75 23.00
CA ARG A 18 -22.89 -41.13 24.12
C ARG A 18 -21.80 -40.09 24.36
N ALA A 19 -21.66 -39.73 25.64
CA ALA A 19 -20.84 -38.65 26.16
C ALA A 19 -19.35 -39.01 26.33
N ILE A 20 -18.52 -38.02 25.99
CA ILE A 20 -17.30 -37.48 26.65
C ILE A 20 -16.38 -38.45 27.42
N PHE A 21 -15.11 -38.53 26.98
CA PHE A 21 -13.96 -38.59 27.87
C PHE A 21 -13.02 -37.42 27.59
N TYR A 22 -12.83 -36.58 28.61
CA TYR A 22 -11.76 -35.59 28.72
C TYR A 22 -10.41 -36.30 28.90
N SER A 23 -9.36 -35.78 28.27
CA SER A 23 -7.98 -35.96 28.72
C SER A 23 -7.26 -34.61 28.60
N PRO A 24 -6.67 -34.06 29.68
CA PRO A 24 -5.93 -32.79 29.65
C PRO A 24 -4.40 -33.07 29.51
N PRO A 25 -3.55 -32.03 29.43
CA PRO A 25 -2.75 -31.71 28.26
C PRO A 25 -1.32 -32.25 28.34
N THR A 26 -0.73 -32.61 27.19
CA THR A 26 0.73 -32.69 27.08
C THR A 26 1.25 -31.38 26.50
N LYS A 27 1.63 -30.46 27.39
CA LYS A 27 2.55 -29.37 27.02
C LYS A 27 3.92 -30.01 26.77
N ILE A 28 4.50 -29.74 25.60
CA ILE A 28 5.75 -29.00 25.41
C ILE A 28 6.06 -29.08 23.91
N GLY A 29 6.04 -27.91 23.31
CA GLY A 29 6.22 -27.66 21.90
C GLY A 29 5.79 -26.22 21.69
N THR A 30 6.49 -25.31 22.35
CA THR A 30 6.45 -23.87 22.09
C THR A 30 6.99 -23.67 20.67
N VAL A 31 6.20 -24.05 19.68
CA VAL A 31 6.34 -23.53 18.32
C VAL A 31 5.53 -22.26 18.37
N LEU A 32 6.27 -21.18 18.60
CA LEU A 32 5.82 -19.81 18.66
C LEU A 32 4.65 -19.60 17.70
N SER A 33 3.48 -19.29 18.26
CA SER A 33 2.54 -18.42 17.59
C SER A 33 3.24 -17.06 17.45
N LEU A 34 4.16 -16.95 16.49
CA LEU A 34 4.36 -15.69 15.80
C LEU A 34 2.97 -15.39 15.22
N THR A 35 2.23 -14.56 15.92
CA THR A 35 0.93 -14.09 15.45
C THR A 35 1.20 -13.37 14.13
N ARG A 36 0.26 -13.45 13.18
CA ARG A 36 0.36 -12.74 11.90
C ARG A 36 0.85 -11.29 12.08
N ASP A 37 0.35 -10.64 13.13
CA ASP A 37 0.72 -9.31 13.58
C ASP A 37 2.24 -9.13 13.86
N SER A 38 2.93 -10.14 14.43
CA SER A 38 4.37 -10.03 14.72
C SER A 38 5.25 -10.26 13.49
N VAL A 39 4.76 -11.05 12.52
CA VAL A 39 5.46 -11.26 11.23
C VAL A 39 5.28 -10.02 10.33
N GLU A 40 4.12 -9.39 10.38
CA GLU A 40 3.84 -8.14 9.66
C GLU A 40 4.64 -6.96 10.25
N GLU A 41 4.85 -6.91 11.58
CA GLU A 41 5.70 -5.91 12.24
C GLU A 41 7.19 -6.06 11.85
N GLU A 42 7.74 -7.28 11.91
CA GLU A 42 9.14 -7.54 11.49
C GLU A 42 9.37 -7.18 10.02
N LEU A 43 8.44 -7.55 9.12
CA LEU A 43 8.54 -7.21 7.70
C LEU A 43 8.45 -5.69 7.46
N TYR A 44 7.60 -4.99 8.21
CA TYR A 44 7.48 -3.54 8.11
C TYR A 44 8.75 -2.82 8.58
N ASP A 45 9.35 -3.29 9.69
CA ASP A 45 10.62 -2.76 10.18
C ASP A 45 11.77 -2.98 9.18
N GLU A 46 11.83 -4.17 8.56
CA GLU A 46 12.80 -4.45 7.49
C GLU A 46 12.59 -3.55 6.27
N PHE A 47 11.35 -3.37 5.83
CA PHE A 47 11.03 -2.47 4.73
C PHE A 47 11.37 -1.01 5.05
N ASP A 48 11.03 -0.52 6.24
CA ASP A 48 11.34 0.86 6.63
C ASP A 48 12.86 1.08 6.75
N ALA A 49 13.61 0.06 7.20
CA ALA A 49 15.07 0.10 7.20
C ALA A 49 15.64 0.22 5.76
N VAL A 50 15.13 -0.59 4.83
CA VAL A 50 15.55 -0.55 3.42
C VAL A 50 15.12 0.76 2.75
N ARG A 51 13.95 1.30 3.07
CA ARG A 51 13.49 2.61 2.61
C ARG A 51 14.44 3.72 3.04
N ARG A 52 14.88 3.72 4.30
CA ARG A 52 15.85 4.69 4.82
C ARG A 52 17.21 4.54 4.13
N ASP A 53 17.71 3.31 3.99
CA ASP A 53 18.97 3.05 3.27
C ASP A 53 18.90 3.50 1.80
N LEU A 54 17.74 3.33 1.14
CA LEU A 54 17.51 3.84 -0.22
C LEU A 54 17.61 5.37 -0.28
N PHE A 55 16.99 6.11 0.65
CA PHE A 55 17.09 7.57 0.68
C PHE A 55 18.50 8.07 1.01
N ASP A 56 19.19 7.40 1.93
CA ASP A 56 20.58 7.69 2.24
C ASP A 56 21.48 7.41 1.04
N PHE A 57 21.28 6.28 0.36
CA PHE A 57 21.97 5.93 -0.87
C PHE A 57 21.74 6.97 -1.96
N ALA A 58 20.49 7.37 -2.20
CA ALA A 58 20.16 8.38 -3.20
C ALA A 58 20.88 9.71 -2.92
N THR A 59 20.85 10.16 -1.66
CA THR A 59 21.52 11.39 -1.21
C THR A 59 23.04 11.30 -1.33
N GLN A 60 23.65 10.16 -0.98
CA GLN A 60 25.10 9.99 -1.06
C GLN A 60 25.58 9.85 -2.51
N ARG A 61 24.83 9.11 -3.34
CA ARG A 61 25.23 8.75 -4.70
C ARG A 61 24.95 9.84 -5.72
N PHE A 62 23.81 10.53 -5.55
CA PHE A 62 23.30 11.55 -6.46
C PHE A 62 23.20 12.93 -5.80
N GLY A 63 23.77 13.11 -4.60
CA GLY A 63 23.69 14.37 -3.83
C GLY A 63 24.20 15.61 -4.57
N GLY A 64 25.11 15.44 -5.52
CA GLY A 64 25.56 16.54 -6.39
C GLY A 64 24.47 17.09 -7.30
N GLU A 65 23.39 16.33 -7.53
CA GLU A 65 22.24 16.73 -8.35
C GLU A 65 21.09 17.30 -7.52
N LEU A 66 21.18 17.28 -6.18
CA LEU A 66 20.09 17.74 -5.30
C LEU A 66 19.68 19.20 -5.54
N PRO A 67 20.60 20.18 -5.68
CA PRO A 67 20.21 21.57 -5.91
C PRO A 67 19.39 21.74 -7.19
N ASP A 68 19.83 21.12 -8.29
CA ASP A 68 19.13 21.16 -9.58
C ASP A 68 17.78 20.41 -9.49
N ALA A 69 17.74 19.31 -8.74
CA ALA A 69 16.51 18.55 -8.52
C ALA A 69 15.49 19.32 -7.68
N GLU A 70 15.92 20.06 -6.66
CA GLU A 70 15.04 20.91 -5.85
C GLU A 70 14.43 22.03 -6.70
N GLU A 71 15.25 22.70 -7.52
CA GLU A 71 14.75 23.71 -8.47
C GLU A 71 13.75 23.08 -9.45
N GLU A 72 14.08 21.94 -10.06
CA GLU A 72 13.18 21.21 -10.95
C GLU A 72 11.86 20.82 -10.25
N PHE A 73 11.93 20.39 -8.99
CA PHE A 73 10.75 20.01 -8.21
C PHE A 73 9.86 21.20 -7.90
N ASP A 74 10.43 22.36 -7.62
CA ASP A 74 9.69 23.60 -7.34
C ASP A 74 9.06 24.21 -8.60
N GLU A 75 9.79 24.17 -9.72
CA GLU A 75 9.32 24.64 -11.03
C GLU A 75 8.20 23.76 -11.59
N ARG A 76 8.34 22.44 -11.43
CA ARG A 76 7.25 21.51 -11.69
C ARG A 76 6.20 21.79 -10.64
N ARG A 77 5.00 22.21 -11.05
CA ARG A 77 3.86 22.42 -10.15
C ARG A 77 3.33 21.07 -9.64
N ARG A 78 4.17 20.33 -8.92
CA ARG A 78 3.87 19.02 -8.36
C ARG A 78 2.72 19.15 -7.38
N PRO A 79 1.86 18.13 -7.28
CA PRO A 79 0.66 18.24 -6.47
C PRO A 79 0.92 18.14 -4.96
N ARG A 80 2.10 17.62 -4.55
CA ARG A 80 2.60 17.64 -3.17
C ARG A 80 3.84 18.54 -3.09
N LYS A 81 3.83 19.58 -2.24
CA LYS A 81 4.98 20.51 -2.05
C LYS A 81 5.68 20.35 -0.70
N THR A 82 6.02 19.13 -0.36
CA THR A 82 6.67 18.79 0.91
C THR A 82 8.04 18.17 0.67
N HIS A 83 8.88 18.15 1.72
CA HIS A 83 10.19 17.52 1.63
C HIS A 83 10.09 16.00 1.41
N ALA A 84 9.10 15.32 2.03
CA ALA A 84 8.92 13.89 1.81
C ALA A 84 8.48 13.59 0.37
N ALA A 85 7.57 14.39 -0.21
CA ALA A 85 7.21 14.26 -1.61
C ALA A 85 8.38 14.56 -2.56
N PHE A 86 9.24 15.51 -2.22
CA PHE A 86 10.49 15.74 -2.94
C PHE A 86 11.39 14.50 -2.90
N MET A 87 11.61 13.92 -1.72
CA MET A 87 12.46 12.73 -1.57
C MET A 87 11.89 11.50 -2.27
N ASP A 88 10.57 11.28 -2.20
CA ASP A 88 9.88 10.23 -2.96
C ASP A 88 10.12 10.43 -4.47
N TRP A 89 9.84 11.64 -4.98
CA TRP A 89 10.03 11.95 -6.39
C TRP A 89 11.49 11.81 -6.84
N PHE A 90 12.42 12.39 -6.08
CA PHE A 90 13.85 12.37 -6.38
C PHE A 90 14.38 10.94 -6.44
N THR A 91 13.94 10.09 -5.50
CA THR A 91 14.43 8.72 -5.37
C THR A 91 13.79 7.77 -6.36
N LEU A 92 12.47 7.90 -6.57
CA LEU A 92 11.66 6.88 -7.25
C LEU A 92 11.37 7.25 -8.71
N ASP A 93 11.19 8.53 -9.01
CA ASP A 93 10.64 8.98 -10.30
C ASP A 93 11.62 9.79 -11.16
N ARG A 94 12.56 10.50 -10.53
CA ARG A 94 13.48 11.38 -11.23
C ARG A 94 14.61 10.56 -11.87
N GLU A 95 14.68 10.62 -13.18
CA GLU A 95 15.84 10.12 -13.92
C GLU A 95 17.07 10.99 -13.63
N SER A 96 18.16 10.36 -13.20
CA SER A 96 19.42 11.05 -12.95
C SER A 96 20.15 11.43 -14.24
N SER A 97 21.23 12.20 -14.11
CA SER A 97 22.15 12.48 -15.23
C SER A 97 22.73 11.23 -15.92
N ARG A 98 22.60 10.05 -15.32
CA ARG A 98 23.10 8.77 -15.82
C ARG A 98 22.05 7.96 -16.59
N GLY A 99 20.83 8.45 -16.72
CA GLY A 99 19.73 7.76 -17.42
C GLY A 99 19.10 6.62 -16.63
N GLU A 100 19.29 6.59 -15.31
CA GLU A 100 18.62 5.67 -14.37
C GLU A 100 18.10 6.47 -13.16
N THR A 101 17.06 5.98 -12.49
CA THR A 101 16.60 6.55 -11.20
C THR A 101 17.50 6.08 -10.05
N PRO A 102 17.54 6.81 -8.91
CA PRO A 102 18.26 6.33 -7.73
C PRO A 102 17.78 4.95 -7.25
N LEU A 103 16.48 4.67 -7.36
CA LEU A 103 15.92 3.35 -7.08
C LEU A 103 16.51 2.26 -7.99
N GLU A 104 16.58 2.49 -9.30
CA GLU A 104 17.15 1.51 -10.25
C GLU A 104 18.62 1.19 -9.91
N ALA A 105 19.40 2.23 -9.61
CA ALA A 105 20.79 2.07 -9.17
C ALA A 105 20.87 1.29 -7.84
N TYR A 106 19.99 1.58 -6.89
CA TYR A 106 19.92 0.91 -5.59
C TYR A 106 19.61 -0.58 -5.74
N LEU A 107 18.55 -0.92 -6.48
CA LEU A 107 18.13 -2.31 -6.71
C LEU A 107 19.25 -3.12 -7.38
N ARG A 108 20.03 -2.50 -8.28
CA ARG A 108 21.18 -3.14 -8.94
C ARG A 108 22.35 -3.38 -8.00
N GLU A 109 22.65 -2.44 -7.10
CA GLU A 109 23.84 -2.49 -6.23
C GLU A 109 23.59 -3.24 -4.92
N ARG A 110 22.34 -3.33 -4.46
CA ARG A 110 21.93 -3.97 -3.21
C ARG A 110 21.25 -5.33 -3.37
N ALA A 111 21.15 -5.83 -4.61
CA ALA A 111 20.49 -7.10 -4.92
C ALA A 111 20.98 -8.29 -4.07
N ASP A 112 22.27 -8.31 -3.73
CA ASP A 112 22.91 -9.39 -2.97
C ASP A 112 22.88 -9.16 -1.45
N ASP A 113 22.58 -7.94 -0.99
CA ASP A 113 22.65 -7.53 0.42
C ASP A 113 21.28 -7.55 1.11
N VAL A 114 20.19 -7.40 0.34
CA VAL A 114 18.82 -7.24 0.86
C VAL A 114 17.99 -8.48 0.50
N PRO A 115 17.13 -8.99 1.41
CA PRO A 115 16.22 -10.09 1.10
C PRO A 115 15.38 -9.81 -0.15
N SER A 116 15.25 -10.81 -1.04
CA SER A 116 14.56 -10.64 -2.33
C SER A 116 13.10 -10.21 -2.17
N GLU A 117 12.42 -10.68 -1.13
CA GLU A 117 11.04 -10.29 -0.81
C GLU A 117 10.94 -8.79 -0.50
N VAL A 118 11.88 -8.22 0.26
CA VAL A 118 11.92 -6.79 0.55
C VAL A 118 12.26 -5.98 -0.70
N LEU A 119 13.19 -6.47 -1.54
CA LEU A 119 13.50 -5.84 -2.83
C LEU A 119 12.29 -5.82 -3.77
N ASP A 120 11.47 -6.87 -3.78
CA ASP A 120 10.24 -6.92 -4.56
C ASP A 120 9.24 -5.84 -4.09
N TRP A 121 9.12 -5.61 -2.79
CA TRP A 121 8.29 -4.53 -2.25
C TRP A 121 8.81 -3.14 -2.62
N VAL A 122 10.11 -2.90 -2.49
CA VAL A 122 10.74 -1.63 -2.87
C VAL A 122 10.60 -1.36 -4.37
N LYS A 123 10.73 -2.40 -5.19
CA LYS A 123 10.48 -2.30 -6.63
C LYS A 123 9.03 -1.94 -6.94
N GLN A 124 8.07 -2.66 -6.34
CA GLN A 124 6.65 -2.35 -6.50
C GLN A 124 6.31 -0.94 -6.03
N TRP A 125 6.95 -0.47 -4.96
CA TRP A 125 6.81 0.91 -4.50
C TRP A 125 7.29 1.92 -5.56
N GLY A 126 8.40 1.65 -6.24
CA GLY A 126 8.87 2.44 -7.38
C GLY A 126 7.91 2.51 -8.58
N GLU A 127 7.09 1.48 -8.77
CA GLU A 127 6.11 1.40 -9.88
C GLU A 127 4.83 2.21 -9.60
N THR A 128 4.67 2.72 -8.38
CA THR A 128 3.51 3.53 -7.98
C THR A 128 3.76 5.02 -8.25
N SER A 129 2.72 5.83 -8.15
CA SER A 129 2.81 7.29 -8.40
C SER A 129 1.78 8.03 -7.57
N ASP A 130 2.02 9.33 -7.38
CA ASP A 130 1.07 10.22 -6.74
C ASP A 130 -0.22 10.29 -7.55
N ARG A 131 -1.34 10.12 -6.83
CA ARG A 131 -2.69 10.23 -7.39
C ARG A 131 -3.60 10.99 -6.44
N LEU A 132 -4.63 11.59 -7.03
CA LEU A 132 -5.68 12.28 -6.32
C LEU A 132 -6.76 11.28 -5.89
N TYR A 133 -7.11 11.28 -4.62
CA TYR A 133 -8.15 10.44 -4.04
C TYR A 133 -9.15 11.30 -3.24
N SER A 134 -10.42 10.91 -3.30
CA SER A 134 -11.44 11.41 -2.39
C SER A 134 -11.57 10.44 -1.22
N VAL A 135 -11.45 10.96 0.00
CA VAL A 135 -11.69 10.20 1.23
C VAL A 135 -13.20 9.96 1.36
N ARG A 136 -13.61 8.70 1.45
CA ARG A 136 -15.02 8.30 1.59
C ARG A 136 -15.35 7.92 3.02
N GLU A 137 -14.52 7.09 3.62
CA GLU A 137 -14.68 6.60 4.98
C GLU A 137 -13.32 6.57 5.67
N VAL A 138 -13.31 6.75 6.98
CA VAL A 138 -12.12 6.77 7.82
C VAL A 138 -12.45 6.02 9.11
N ASP A 139 -11.73 4.93 9.37
CA ASP A 139 -11.62 4.34 10.71
C ASP A 139 -10.25 4.69 11.29
N ALA A 140 -10.20 5.82 12.00
CA ALA A 140 -8.97 6.31 12.60
C ALA A 140 -8.41 5.39 13.70
N GLY A 141 -9.23 4.50 14.27
CA GLY A 141 -8.78 3.56 15.30
C GLY A 141 -8.01 2.37 14.70
N ALA A 142 -8.45 1.91 13.53
CA ALA A 142 -7.79 0.85 12.77
C ALA A 142 -6.75 1.39 11.77
N GLY A 143 -6.74 2.69 11.49
CA GLY A 143 -5.92 3.29 10.43
C GLY A 143 -6.47 3.01 9.03
N GLU A 144 -7.71 2.54 8.91
CA GLU A 144 -8.31 2.14 7.63
C GLU A 144 -9.00 3.32 6.94
N LEU A 145 -8.87 3.37 5.62
CA LEU A 145 -9.39 4.42 4.75
C LEU A 145 -10.06 3.79 3.53
N SER A 146 -11.26 4.26 3.20
CA SER A 146 -11.85 4.00 1.88
C SER A 146 -11.64 5.21 0.98
N LEU A 147 -10.90 5.01 -0.10
CA LEU A 147 -10.53 6.04 -1.07
C LEU A 147 -11.27 5.82 -2.39
N ALA A 148 -11.66 6.92 -3.03
CA ALA A 148 -12.19 6.90 -4.39
C ALA A 148 -11.24 7.66 -5.33
N ASP A 149 -10.77 7.00 -6.38
CA ASP A 149 -10.08 7.65 -7.50
C ASP A 149 -11.14 8.30 -8.40
N PRO A 150 -11.26 9.65 -8.41
CA PRO A 150 -12.28 10.34 -9.18
C PRO A 150 -12.02 10.29 -10.69
N ILE A 151 -10.79 9.99 -11.11
CA ILE A 151 -10.38 9.93 -12.52
C ILE A 151 -10.68 8.53 -13.08
N ALA A 152 -10.28 7.49 -12.36
CA ALA A 152 -10.48 6.10 -12.77
C ALA A 152 -11.88 5.56 -12.42
N GLY A 153 -12.63 6.24 -11.55
CA GLY A 153 -13.92 5.78 -11.05
C GLY A 153 -13.83 4.51 -10.21
N ARG A 154 -12.71 4.33 -9.49
CA ARG A 154 -12.42 3.12 -8.70
C ARG A 154 -12.44 3.44 -7.21
N PHE A 155 -12.78 2.42 -6.42
CA PHE A 155 -12.70 2.45 -4.97
C PHE A 155 -11.53 1.58 -4.53
N GLN A 156 -10.85 2.00 -3.46
CA GLN A 156 -9.69 1.32 -2.93
C GLN A 156 -9.69 1.46 -1.42
N GLU A 157 -9.63 0.33 -0.73
CA GLU A 157 -9.31 0.31 0.70
C GLU A 157 -7.80 0.54 0.84
N ALA A 158 -7.42 1.34 1.83
CA ALA A 158 -6.04 1.63 2.13
C ALA A 158 -5.82 1.77 3.64
N VAL A 159 -4.56 1.71 4.05
CA VAL A 159 -4.15 1.84 5.45
C VAL A 159 -3.20 3.02 5.61
N ASP A 160 -3.44 3.83 6.64
CA ASP A 160 -2.55 4.89 7.10
C ASP A 160 -2.64 5.05 8.63
N TYR A 161 -1.72 4.40 9.34
CA TYR A 161 -1.65 4.48 10.80
C TYR A 161 -1.23 5.86 11.33
N SER A 162 -0.70 6.74 10.48
CA SER A 162 -0.08 8.00 10.89
C SER A 162 -0.96 9.22 10.62
N GLY A 163 -1.64 9.24 9.48
CA GLY A 163 -2.43 10.37 8.99
C GLY A 163 -3.94 10.15 9.05
N ALA A 164 -4.44 8.91 9.18
CA ALA A 164 -5.90 8.65 9.22
C ALA A 164 -6.63 9.44 10.32
N THR A 165 -5.98 9.67 11.47
CA THR A 165 -6.54 10.49 12.58
C THR A 165 -6.79 11.95 12.23
N LYS A 166 -6.25 12.44 11.11
CA LYS A 166 -6.37 13.83 10.63
C LYS A 166 -7.24 13.94 9.37
N LEU A 167 -7.77 12.82 8.87
CA LEU A 167 -8.59 12.77 7.68
C LEU A 167 -10.07 12.69 8.06
N GLU A 168 -10.90 13.27 7.20
CA GLU A 168 -12.35 13.24 7.32
C GLU A 168 -12.96 12.89 5.95
N PRO A 169 -14.13 12.20 5.93
CA PRO A 169 -14.89 11.99 4.71
C PRO A 169 -15.14 13.29 3.93
N GLY A 170 -14.97 13.22 2.61
CA GLY A 170 -15.16 14.35 1.68
C GLY A 170 -13.89 15.15 1.40
N LEU A 171 -12.81 14.96 2.16
CA LEU A 171 -11.51 15.54 1.84
C LEU A 171 -10.94 14.93 0.56
N MET A 172 -10.16 15.73 -0.16
CA MET A 172 -9.34 15.24 -1.26
C MET A 172 -7.90 15.15 -0.79
N VAL A 173 -7.21 14.06 -1.11
CA VAL A 173 -5.81 13.87 -0.77
C VAL A 173 -5.02 13.53 -2.03
N VAL A 174 -3.78 14.02 -2.11
CA VAL A 174 -2.80 13.47 -3.05
C VAL A 174 -1.80 12.64 -2.27
N THR A 175 -1.62 11.40 -2.69
CA THR A 175 -0.63 10.48 -2.11
C THR A 175 -0.31 9.36 -3.10
N ARG A 176 0.73 8.58 -2.78
CA ARG A 176 1.11 7.36 -3.47
C ARG A 176 0.58 6.18 -2.65
N LEU A 177 -0.12 5.24 -3.29
CA LEU A 177 -0.55 4.00 -2.63
C LEU A 177 0.44 2.90 -3.00
N PHE A 178 1.15 2.37 -2.02
CA PHE A 178 2.07 1.26 -2.24
C PHE A 178 1.40 -0.06 -1.85
N PRO A 179 1.57 -1.13 -2.65
CA PRO A 179 1.02 -2.43 -2.29
C PRO A 179 1.78 -2.99 -1.09
N TRP A 180 1.06 -3.42 -0.05
CA TRP A 180 1.56 -4.16 1.10
C TRP A 180 0.79 -5.49 1.20
N PRO A 181 1.30 -6.53 1.89
CA PRO A 181 0.66 -7.85 1.92
C PRO A 181 -0.81 -7.89 2.36
N ASP A 182 -1.23 -6.99 3.26
CA ASP A 182 -2.59 -6.95 3.82
C ASP A 182 -3.52 -6.03 3.02
N ALA A 183 -3.06 -4.84 2.67
CA ALA A 183 -3.77 -3.80 1.95
C ALA A 183 -2.78 -2.83 1.28
N PRO A 184 -3.23 -1.96 0.36
CA PRO A 184 -2.44 -0.81 -0.04
C PRO A 184 -2.22 0.16 1.14
N HIS A 185 -1.01 0.67 1.30
CA HIS A 185 -0.69 1.64 2.35
C HIS A 185 -0.37 3.01 1.74
N LEU A 186 -0.63 4.09 2.48
CA LEU A 186 -0.23 5.42 2.06
C LEU A 186 1.30 5.56 2.19
N SER A 187 1.94 5.97 1.10
CA SER A 187 3.38 6.22 1.05
C SER A 187 3.68 7.69 1.32
N GLY A 188 4.61 7.92 2.25
CA GLY A 188 5.12 9.26 2.55
C GLY A 188 4.09 10.12 3.26
N ASP A 189 4.12 11.41 2.98
CA ASP A 189 3.10 12.33 3.47
C ASP A 189 1.97 12.52 2.45
N LEU A 190 0.97 13.33 2.81
CA LEU A 190 -0.18 13.60 1.96
C LEU A 190 -0.45 15.10 1.92
N GLU A 191 -0.88 15.57 0.75
CA GLU A 191 -1.41 16.93 0.62
C GLU A 191 -2.94 16.87 0.68
N VAL A 192 -3.53 17.61 1.63
CA VAL A 192 -4.97 17.64 1.88
C VAL A 192 -5.59 18.88 1.27
N PHE A 193 -6.65 18.70 0.49
CA PHE A 193 -7.49 19.77 0.00
C PHE A 193 -8.86 19.70 0.67
N SER A 194 -9.28 20.83 1.25
CA SER A 194 -10.57 20.98 1.93
C SER A 194 -11.76 21.16 0.97
N VAL A 195 -11.50 21.28 -0.32
CA VAL A 195 -12.52 21.45 -1.35
C VAL A 195 -12.79 20.13 -2.06
N GLY A 196 -14.03 19.65 -1.96
CA GLY A 196 -14.51 18.54 -2.78
C GLY A 196 -14.54 18.92 -4.25
N LEU A 197 -14.27 17.96 -5.14
CA LEU A 197 -14.41 18.17 -6.58
C LEU A 197 -15.90 18.38 -6.92
N VAL A 198 -16.26 19.61 -7.29
CA VAL A 198 -17.54 19.88 -7.94
C VAL A 198 -17.35 19.63 -9.43
N PRO A 199 -18.01 18.63 -10.04
CA PRO A 199 -17.93 18.45 -11.48
C PRO A 199 -18.56 19.68 -12.15
N VAL A 200 -17.77 20.42 -12.92
CA VAL A 200 -18.25 21.52 -13.76
C VAL A 200 -18.41 20.96 -15.16
N SER A 201 -19.60 21.11 -15.75
CA SER A 201 -19.79 20.69 -17.14
C SER A 201 -19.09 21.69 -18.06
N ALA A 202 -18.47 21.21 -19.15
CA ALA A 202 -17.86 22.09 -20.15
C ALA A 202 -18.89 23.05 -20.78
N ARG A 203 -20.19 22.75 -20.74
CA ARG A 203 -21.25 23.69 -21.16
C ARG A 203 -21.40 24.85 -20.20
N ASP A 204 -21.19 24.63 -18.90
CA ASP A 204 -21.37 25.64 -17.86
C ASP A 204 -20.25 26.70 -17.92
N LEU A 205 -19.11 26.37 -18.56
CA LEU A 205 -17.99 27.27 -18.80
C LEU A 205 -18.08 28.04 -20.13
N LEU A 206 -19.04 27.71 -20.99
CA LEU A 206 -19.21 28.32 -22.32
C LEU A 206 -20.40 29.30 -22.37
N GLU A 207 -21.09 29.53 -21.25
CA GLU A 207 -22.20 30.49 -21.10
C GLU A 207 -21.77 31.83 -20.44
N GLU A 208 -20.48 32.20 -20.50
CA GLU A 208 -20.01 33.57 -20.16
C GLU A 208 -19.94 34.51 -21.38
#